data_AF-W1DRU0-F1
#
_entry.id   AF-W1DRU0-F1
#
_cell.length_a   1.000
_cell.length_b   1.000
_cell.length_c   1.000
_cell.angle_alpha   90.00
_cell.angle_beta   90.00
_cell.angle_gamma   90.00
#
_symmetry.space_group_name_H-M   'P 1'
#
loop_
_entity.id
_entity.type
_entity.pdbx_description
1 polymer ?
#
loop_
_entity_poly.entity_id
_entity_poly.type
_entity_poly.pdbx_seq_one_letter_code
_entity_poly.pdbx_strand_id
1 'polypeptide(L)'
;MLIIDLGGTTLDISMVAGQMTSVSRIYGDPKLGVSLVTDAVKLALARANTDTSSYNVDQIIINRHDEEYLTDNINDPDAVSEVKKVINNSIERLTTRVLTAIDSFKGYSHAIVIGGGAPLVADAIRERMGLREDRFVVAEEPQFALVRGLKIIG
;
A
#
# COMPACT_ATOMS: atom_id res chain seq x y z
N MET A 1 11.72 -13.04 9.19
CA MET A 1 11.07 -11.73 9.01
C MET A 1 10.51 -11.65 7.61
N LEU A 2 9.30 -11.13 7.46
CA LEU A 2 8.69 -10.85 6.16
C LEU A 2 8.86 -9.36 5.84
N ILE A 3 9.32 -9.04 4.64
CA ILE A 3 9.45 -7.67 4.14
C ILE A 3 8.48 -7.55 2.97
N ILE A 4 7.59 -6.57 3.03
CA ILE A 4 6.57 -6.29 2.02
C ILE A 4 6.84 -4.90 1.48
N ASP A 5 7.23 -4.80 0.22
CA ASP A 5 7.48 -3.55 -0.48
C ASP A 5 6.40 -3.31 -1.52
N LEU A 6 5.54 -2.32 -1.26
CA LEU A 6 4.51 -1.90 -2.19
C LEU A 6 4.92 -0.58 -2.84
N GLY A 7 5.47 -0.70 -4.04
CA GLY A 7 5.88 0.42 -4.87
C GLY A 7 4.76 0.99 -5.74
N GLY A 8 5.14 1.94 -6.59
CA GLY A 8 4.22 2.56 -7.55
C GLY A 8 3.62 1.54 -8.53
N THR A 9 4.41 0.57 -8.99
CA THR A 9 3.99 -0.39 -10.03
C THR A 9 4.16 -1.86 -9.62
N THR A 10 4.93 -2.13 -8.58
CA THR A 10 5.30 -3.49 -8.17
C THR A 10 4.97 -3.76 -6.71
N LEU A 11 4.75 -5.04 -6.41
CA LEU A 11 4.71 -5.60 -5.07
C LEU A 11 5.82 -6.63 -4.98
N ASP A 12 6.76 -6.40 -4.07
CA ASP A 12 7.86 -7.32 -3.80
C ASP A 12 7.76 -7.79 -2.35
N ILE A 13 7.73 -9.11 -2.14
CA ILE A 13 7.67 -9.72 -0.81
C ILE A 13 8.85 -10.67 -0.65
N SER A 14 9.64 -10.47 0.41
CA SER A 14 10.77 -11.33 0.73
C SER A 14 10.70 -11.84 2.16
N MET A 15 11.13 -13.08 2.35
CA MET A 15 11.23 -13.70 3.67
C MET A 15 12.69 -14.00 3.98
N VAL A 16 13.19 -13.37 5.04
CA VAL A 16 14.57 -13.51 5.51
C VAL A 16 14.58 -14.31 6.82
N ALA A 17 15.43 -15.33 6.90
CA ALA A 17 15.61 -16.13 8.10
C ALA A 17 16.23 -15.30 9.25
N GLY A 18 16.06 -15.76 10.50
CA GLY A 18 16.68 -15.11 11.66
C GLY A 18 18.19 -14.93 11.49
N GLN A 19 18.73 -13.82 11.98
CA GLN A 19 20.14 -13.40 11.81
C GLN A 19 20.61 -13.25 10.35
N MET A 20 19.70 -13.05 9.38
CA MET A 20 20.04 -12.90 7.95
C MET A 20 20.84 -14.07 7.37
N THR A 21 20.77 -15.24 8.00
CA THR A 21 21.56 -16.42 7.60
C THR A 21 21.16 -16.96 6.23
N SER A 22 19.95 -16.67 5.75
CA SER A 22 19.50 -16.95 4.39
C SER A 22 18.29 -16.13 3.97
N VAL A 23 18.18 -15.84 2.66
CA VAL A 23 16.91 -15.47 2.02
C VAL A 23 16.16 -16.77 1.73
N SER A 24 15.01 -16.94 2.38
CA SER A 24 14.25 -18.19 2.32
C SER A 24 13.24 -18.20 1.16
N ARG A 25 12.69 -17.04 0.78
CA ARG A 25 11.72 -16.92 -0.31
C ARG A 25 11.60 -15.48 -0.82
N ILE A 26 11.37 -15.33 -2.12
CA ILE A 26 11.07 -14.05 -2.79
C ILE A 26 9.83 -14.24 -3.66
N TYR A 27 8.98 -13.22 -3.70
CA TYR A 27 7.82 -13.08 -4.58
C TYR A 27 7.84 -11.66 -5.15
N GLY A 28 7.58 -11.50 -6.44
CA GLY A 28 7.41 -10.21 -7.08
C GLY A 28 6.23 -10.24 -8.03
N ASP A 29 5.35 -9.25 -7.97
CA ASP A 29 4.26 -9.03 -8.92
C ASP A 29 4.43 -7.64 -9.57
N PRO A 30 4.88 -7.59 -10.85
CA PRO A 30 5.10 -6.33 -11.57
C PRO A 30 3.79 -5.67 -12.03
N LYS A 31 2.63 -6.26 -11.73
CA LYS A 31 1.29 -5.77 -12.09
C LYS A 31 0.45 -5.42 -10.85
N LEU A 32 1.11 -5.25 -9.70
CA LEU A 32 0.47 -4.99 -8.42
C LEU A 32 1.19 -3.86 -7.70
N GLY A 33 0.83 -2.63 -8.01
CA GLY A 33 1.34 -1.43 -7.34
C GLY A 33 0.23 -0.40 -7.12
N VAL A 34 0.62 0.73 -6.53
CA VAL A 34 -0.26 1.88 -6.30
C VAL A 34 -0.91 2.40 -7.58
N SER A 35 -0.26 2.22 -8.74
CA SER A 35 -0.78 2.65 -10.04
C SER A 35 -2.14 2.04 -10.37
N LEU A 36 -2.50 0.87 -9.82
CA LEU A 36 -3.85 0.32 -9.94
C LEU A 36 -4.93 1.25 -9.40
N VAL A 37 -4.62 1.96 -8.31
CA VAL A 37 -5.50 2.95 -7.69
C VAL A 37 -5.40 4.25 -8.47
N THR A 38 -4.18 4.75 -8.71
CA THR A 38 -3.94 6.01 -9.42
C THR A 38 -4.61 6.02 -10.80
N ASP A 39 -4.48 4.95 -11.59
CA ASP A 39 -5.06 4.88 -12.95
C ASP A 39 -6.60 4.84 -12.92
N ALA A 40 -7.18 4.11 -11.97
CA ALA A 40 -8.64 4.03 -11.82
C ALA A 40 -9.24 5.39 -11.41
N VAL A 41 -8.60 6.08 -10.47
CA VAL A 41 -9.03 7.39 -9.99
C VAL A 41 -8.82 8.45 -11.06
N LYS A 42 -7.70 8.40 -11.81
CA LYS A 42 -7.44 9.30 -12.94
C LYS A 42 -8.55 9.22 -13.99
N LEU A 43 -9.02 8.01 -14.30
CA LEU A 43 -10.13 7.82 -15.24
C LEU A 43 -11.46 8.38 -14.69
N ALA A 44 -11.73 8.22 -13.40
CA ALA A 44 -12.93 8.79 -12.76
C ALA A 44 -12.90 10.32 -12.77
N LEU A 45 -11.76 10.93 -12.45
CA LEU A 45 -11.56 12.38 -12.47
C LEU A 45 -11.70 12.96 -13.89
N ALA A 46 -11.14 12.29 -14.89
CA ALA A 46 -11.30 12.70 -16.29
C ALA A 46 -12.78 12.72 -16.72
N ARG A 47 -13.61 11.77 -16.24
CA ARG A 47 -15.06 11.76 -16.48
C ARG A 47 -15.79 12.88 -15.73
N ALA A 48 -15.26 13.30 -14.58
CA ALA A 48 -15.70 14.46 -13.81
C ALA A 48 -15.12 15.79 -14.33
N ASN A 49 -14.69 15.85 -15.60
CA ASN A 49 -14.05 17.02 -16.22
C ASN A 49 -12.85 17.58 -15.43
N THR A 50 -12.17 16.72 -14.68
CA THR A 50 -10.98 17.05 -13.88
C THR A 50 -9.77 16.33 -14.48
N ASP A 51 -9.21 16.87 -15.56
CA ASP A 51 -7.98 16.32 -16.15
C ASP A 51 -6.77 16.77 -15.33
N THR A 52 -5.94 15.82 -14.91
CA THR A 52 -4.92 16.10 -13.89
C THR A 52 -3.72 15.15 -13.96
N SER A 53 -2.60 15.60 -13.40
CA SER A 53 -1.35 14.83 -13.34
C SER A 53 -1.44 13.70 -12.33
N SER A 54 -0.63 12.65 -12.47
CA SER A 54 -0.60 11.54 -11.50
C SER A 54 -0.29 12.02 -10.08
N TYR A 55 0.58 13.04 -9.93
CA TYR A 55 0.86 13.66 -8.64
C TYR A 55 -0.40 14.22 -7.96
N ASN A 56 -1.25 14.93 -8.71
CA ASN A 56 -2.50 15.46 -8.17
C ASN A 56 -3.51 14.35 -7.86
N VAL A 57 -3.55 13.27 -8.67
CA VAL A 57 -4.37 12.09 -8.36
C VAL A 57 -3.93 11.47 -7.03
N ASP A 58 -2.62 11.36 -6.79
CA ASP A 58 -2.10 10.83 -5.54
C ASP A 58 -2.48 11.73 -4.35
N GLN A 59 -2.48 13.05 -4.51
CA GLN A 59 -2.98 13.97 -3.46
C GLN A 59 -4.47 13.76 -3.16
N ILE A 60 -5.30 13.53 -4.18
CA ILE A 60 -6.71 13.18 -4.01
C ILE A 60 -6.87 11.84 -3.26
N ILE A 61 -6.04 10.84 -3.56
CA ILE A 61 -6.05 9.55 -2.86
C ILE A 61 -5.60 9.70 -1.40
N ILE A 62 -4.55 10.51 -1.14
CA ILE A 62 -4.04 10.77 0.21
C ILE A 62 -5.11 11.47 1.05
N ASN A 63 -5.76 12.49 0.50
CA ASN A 63 -6.79 13.30 1.17
C ASN A 63 -8.22 12.74 0.98
N ARG A 64 -8.38 11.46 0.61
CA ARG A 64 -9.68 10.82 0.31
C ARG A 64 -10.72 10.86 1.44
N HIS A 65 -10.30 11.18 2.66
CA HIS A 65 -11.16 11.30 3.84
C HIS A 65 -11.52 12.76 4.18
N ASP A 66 -10.98 13.73 3.44
CA ASP A 66 -11.24 15.15 3.58
C ASP A 66 -12.25 15.60 2.51
N GLU A 67 -13.52 15.74 2.91
CA GLU A 67 -14.61 16.12 1.99
C GLU A 67 -14.41 17.52 1.39
N GLU A 68 -13.89 18.45 2.18
CA GLU A 68 -13.67 19.84 1.75
C GLU A 68 -12.59 19.86 0.68
N TYR A 69 -11.46 19.20 0.95
CA TYR A 69 -10.40 19.03 -0.04
C TYR A 69 -10.91 18.39 -1.34
N LEU A 70 -11.70 17.32 -1.25
CA LEU A 70 -12.23 16.66 -2.45
C LEU A 70 -13.19 17.55 -3.24
N THR A 71 -14.05 18.29 -2.55
CA THR A 71 -15.01 19.20 -3.20
C THR A 71 -14.28 20.37 -3.88
N ASP A 72 -13.22 20.89 -3.27
CA ASP A 72 -12.42 22.00 -3.82
C ASP A 72 -11.53 21.58 -5.00
N ASN A 73 -11.16 20.30 -5.09
CA ASN A 73 -10.21 19.80 -6.08
C ASN A 73 -10.85 18.96 -7.20
N ILE A 74 -12.17 18.73 -7.16
CA ILE A 74 -12.93 18.03 -8.21
C ILE A 74 -13.88 19.04 -8.87
N ASN A 75 -13.73 19.24 -10.18
CA ASN A 75 -14.44 20.28 -10.91
C ASN A 75 -15.98 20.07 -10.97
N ASP A 76 -16.42 18.83 -10.91
CA ASP A 76 -17.84 18.45 -10.91
C ASP A 76 -18.27 18.02 -9.49
N PRO A 77 -19.04 18.87 -8.77
CA PRO A 77 -19.50 18.57 -7.40
C PRO A 77 -20.37 17.30 -7.32
N ASP A 78 -21.14 17.01 -8.38
CA ASP A 78 -22.03 15.84 -8.40
C ASP A 78 -21.24 14.52 -8.56
N ALA A 79 -19.99 14.61 -9.04
CA ALA A 79 -19.11 13.46 -9.26
C ALA A 79 -18.29 13.07 -8.01
N VAL A 80 -18.19 13.93 -6.99
CA VAL A 80 -17.35 13.69 -5.79
C VAL A 80 -17.66 12.34 -5.14
N SER A 81 -18.95 12.02 -4.97
CA SER A 81 -19.37 10.74 -4.38
C SER A 81 -18.92 9.53 -5.20
N GLU A 82 -18.96 9.61 -6.53
CA GLU A 82 -18.56 8.51 -7.40
C GLU A 82 -17.02 8.37 -7.43
N VAL A 83 -16.27 9.46 -7.45
CA VAL A 83 -14.80 9.45 -7.36
C VAL A 83 -14.36 8.77 -6.06
N LYS A 84 -14.98 9.12 -4.92
CA LYS A 84 -14.70 8.49 -3.62
C LYS A 84 -14.96 6.99 -3.63
N LYS A 85 -16.07 6.57 -4.26
CA LYS A 85 -16.39 5.15 -4.42
C LYS A 85 -15.33 4.43 -5.25
N VAL A 86 -14.85 5.05 -6.33
CA VAL A 86 -13.75 4.50 -7.14
C VAL A 86 -12.46 4.38 -6.33
N ILE A 87 -12.09 5.39 -5.54
CA ILE A 87 -10.92 5.35 -4.65
C ILE A 87 -11.03 4.15 -3.70
N ASN A 88 -12.14 4.05 -2.96
CA ASN A 88 -12.33 3.00 -1.96
C ASN A 88 -12.31 1.59 -2.57
N ASN A 89 -13.05 1.37 -3.67
CA ASN A 89 -13.08 0.07 -4.34
C ASN A 89 -11.70 -0.33 -4.89
N SER A 90 -10.93 0.65 -5.37
CA SER A 90 -9.60 0.40 -5.93
C SER A 90 -8.59 0.06 -4.84
N ILE A 91 -8.63 0.75 -3.69
CA ILE A 91 -7.84 0.43 -2.50
C ILE A 91 -8.22 -0.94 -1.94
N GLU A 92 -9.50 -1.28 -1.87
CA GLU A 92 -9.97 -2.60 -1.42
C GLU A 92 -9.45 -3.72 -2.34
N ARG A 93 -9.49 -3.50 -3.65
CA ARG A 93 -8.96 -4.45 -4.64
C ARG A 93 -7.43 -4.61 -4.52
N LEU A 94 -6.70 -3.50 -4.36
CA LEU A 94 -5.26 -3.51 -4.11
C LEU A 94 -4.96 -4.31 -2.84
N THR A 95 -5.65 -3.99 -1.75
CA THR A 95 -5.52 -4.65 -0.44
C THR A 95 -5.75 -6.16 -0.57
N THR A 96 -6.86 -6.57 -1.17
CA THR A 96 -7.21 -7.99 -1.35
C THR A 96 -6.09 -8.75 -2.08
N ARG A 97 -5.53 -8.18 -3.14
CA ARG A 97 -4.43 -8.79 -3.89
C ARG A 97 -3.14 -8.88 -3.08
N VAL A 98 -2.79 -7.83 -2.33
CA VAL A 98 -1.63 -7.82 -1.43
C VAL A 98 -1.77 -8.89 -0.35
N LEU A 99 -2.93 -8.96 0.32
CA LEU A 99 -3.20 -9.98 1.35
C LEU A 99 -3.11 -11.41 0.78
N THR A 100 -3.66 -11.62 -0.42
CA THR A 100 -3.56 -12.91 -1.11
C THR A 100 -2.11 -13.32 -1.40
N ALA A 101 -1.25 -12.37 -1.81
CA ALA A 101 0.17 -12.63 -2.01
C ALA A 101 0.88 -13.00 -0.70
N ILE A 102 0.56 -12.29 0.39
CA ILE A 102 1.09 -12.54 1.74
C ILE A 102 0.68 -13.91 2.26
N ASP A 103 -0.54 -14.38 1.97
CA ASP A 103 -1.04 -15.68 2.43
C ASP A 103 -0.18 -16.86 1.92
N SER A 104 0.57 -16.66 0.83
CA SER A 104 1.50 -17.65 0.30
C SER A 104 2.74 -17.86 1.20
N PHE A 105 3.03 -16.93 2.11
CA PHE A 105 4.15 -17.00 3.06
C PHE A 105 3.68 -17.55 4.42
N LYS A 106 4.55 -18.31 5.09
CA LYS A 106 4.30 -18.92 6.41
C LYS A 106 5.58 -18.89 7.24
N GLY A 107 5.45 -19.03 8.56
CA GLY A 107 6.58 -19.18 9.48
C GLY A 107 7.34 -17.88 9.80
N TYR A 108 6.81 -16.72 9.41
CA TYR A 108 7.36 -15.43 9.83
C TYR A 108 6.90 -15.08 11.25
N SER A 109 7.80 -14.50 12.04
CA SER A 109 7.53 -14.00 13.40
C SER A 109 7.44 -12.48 13.49
N HIS A 110 7.91 -11.79 12.45
CA HIS A 110 8.01 -10.33 12.34
C HIS A 110 7.71 -9.93 10.91
N ALA A 111 7.11 -8.75 10.72
CA ALA A 111 6.81 -8.20 9.42
C ALA A 111 7.17 -6.71 9.35
N ILE A 112 7.59 -6.30 8.16
CA ILE A 112 7.87 -4.90 7.83
C ILE A 112 7.17 -4.58 6.52
N VAL A 113 6.41 -3.49 6.51
CA VAL A 113 5.78 -2.92 5.31
C VAL A 113 6.51 -1.63 4.94
N ILE A 114 6.94 -1.54 3.68
CA ILE A 114 7.68 -0.42 3.10
C ILE A 114 7.08 -0.06 1.73
N GLY A 115 7.61 1.03 1.15
CA GLY A 115 7.21 1.52 -0.16
C GLY A 115 6.11 2.57 -0.06
N GLY A 116 5.96 3.38 -1.12
CA GLY A 116 5.03 4.50 -1.15
C GLY A 116 3.55 4.09 -1.01
N GLY A 117 3.22 2.83 -1.32
CA GLY A 117 1.88 2.28 -1.13
C GLY A 117 1.57 1.76 0.27
N ALA A 118 2.56 1.67 1.16
CA ALA A 118 2.39 1.13 2.51
C ALA A 118 1.21 1.79 3.28
N PRO A 119 1.05 3.13 3.28
CA PRO A 119 -0.05 3.78 4.01
C PRO A 119 -1.46 3.37 3.55
N LEU A 120 -1.62 2.82 2.34
CA LEU A 120 -2.92 2.40 1.82
C LEU A 120 -3.36 1.03 2.33
N VAL A 121 -2.41 0.17 2.72
CA VAL A 121 -2.67 -1.26 2.99
C VAL A 121 -2.16 -1.74 4.34
N ALA A 122 -1.31 -0.95 5.02
CA ALA A 122 -0.60 -1.39 6.23
C ALA A 122 -1.54 -1.87 7.35
N ASP A 123 -2.67 -1.19 7.58
CA ASP A 123 -3.62 -1.56 8.63
C ASP A 123 -4.28 -2.91 8.34
N ALA A 124 -4.71 -3.12 7.10
CA ALA A 124 -5.29 -4.40 6.67
C ALA A 124 -4.26 -5.55 6.74
N ILE A 125 -3.00 -5.28 6.39
CA ILE A 125 -1.92 -6.26 6.54
C ILE A 125 -1.70 -6.58 8.02
N ARG A 126 -1.63 -5.56 8.90
CA ARG A 126 -1.45 -5.73 10.34
C ARG A 126 -2.54 -6.62 10.93
N GLU A 127 -3.80 -6.34 10.59
CA GLU A 127 -4.96 -7.12 11.01
C GLU A 127 -4.88 -8.56 10.50
N ARG A 128 -4.61 -8.77 9.21
CA ARG A 128 -4.50 -10.09 8.59
C ARG A 128 -3.42 -10.96 9.22
N MET A 129 -2.30 -10.36 9.61
CA MET A 129 -1.16 -11.09 10.18
C MET A 129 -1.32 -11.43 11.65
N GLY A 130 -2.08 -10.63 12.41
CA GLY A 130 -2.28 -10.85 13.85
C GLY A 130 -0.98 -10.87 14.67
N LEU A 131 0.07 -10.17 14.19
CA LEU A 131 1.32 -10.04 14.92
C LEU A 131 1.17 -9.03 16.06
N ARG A 132 1.93 -9.22 17.14
CA ARG A 132 2.04 -8.22 18.20
C ARG A 132 2.57 -6.90 17.64
N GLU A 133 2.16 -5.78 18.23
CA GLU A 133 2.55 -4.43 17.79
C GLU A 133 4.07 -4.26 17.68
N ASP A 134 4.83 -4.81 18.63
CA ASP A 134 6.29 -4.77 18.64
C ASP A 134 6.96 -5.55 17.50
N ARG A 135 6.19 -6.33 16.73
CA ARG A 135 6.70 -7.21 15.65
C ARG A 135 6.20 -6.82 14.27
N PHE A 136 5.43 -5.74 14.16
CA PHE A 136 4.92 -5.22 12.90
C PHE A 136 5.34 -3.77 12.72
N VAL A 137 6.18 -3.52 11.73
CA VAL A 137 6.72 -2.17 11.44
C VAL A 137 6.19 -1.69 10.11
N VAL A 138 5.74 -0.44 10.09
CA VAL A 138 5.58 0.32 8.84
C VAL A 138 6.73 1.31 8.81
N ALA A 139 7.59 1.24 7.80
CA ALA A 139 8.74 2.13 7.70
C ALA A 139 8.62 3.03 6.46
N GLU A 140 8.87 4.32 6.68
CA GLU A 140 8.85 5.34 5.62
C GLU A 140 10.04 5.20 4.66
N GLU A 141 11.13 4.55 5.11
CA GLU A 141 12.37 4.41 4.34
C GLU A 141 12.89 2.96 4.38
N PRO A 142 12.95 2.26 3.22
CA PRO A 142 13.43 0.87 3.11
C PRO A 142 14.81 0.63 3.74
N GLN A 143 15.75 1.55 3.56
CA GLN A 143 17.12 1.49 4.08
C GLN A 143 17.19 1.44 5.61
N PHE A 144 16.26 2.12 6.29
CA PHE A 144 16.17 2.09 7.76
C PHE A 144 15.23 0.98 8.25
N ALA A 145 14.34 0.50 7.40
CA ALA A 145 13.41 -0.57 7.73
C ALA A 145 14.14 -1.85 8.14
N LEU A 146 15.20 -2.22 7.40
CA LEU A 146 16.02 -3.38 7.71
C LEU A 146 16.73 -3.27 9.08
N VAL A 147 17.30 -2.09 9.36
CA VAL A 147 17.98 -1.79 10.63
C VAL A 147 16.99 -1.77 11.81
N ARG A 148 15.81 -1.18 11.62
CA ARG A 148 14.73 -1.20 12.62
C ARG A 148 14.23 -2.62 12.87
N GLY A 149 14.11 -3.44 11.82
CA GLY A 149 13.81 -4.86 11.94
C GLY A 149 14.84 -5.63 12.76
N LEU A 150 16.13 -5.37 12.54
CA LEU A 150 17.22 -5.95 13.32
C LEU A 150 17.16 -5.54 14.80
N LYS A 151 16.84 -4.26 15.10
CA LYS A 151 16.66 -3.79 16.48
C LYS A 151 15.51 -4.49 17.21
N ILE A 152 14.50 -4.95 16.49
CA ILE A 152 13.34 -5.67 17.06
C ILE A 152 13.65 -7.16 17.27
N ILE A 153 14.50 -7.73 16.42
CA ILE A 153 14.89 -9.15 16.49
C ILE A 153 15.98 -9.40 17.55
N GLY A 154 16.72 -8.36 17.95
CA GLY A 154 17.81 -8.41 18.94
C GLY A 154 17.42 -7.94 20.33
#